data_AF-A0AA42LUK0-F1
#
_entry.id   AF-A0AA42LUK0-F1
#
_cell.length_a   1.000
_cell.length_b   1.000
_cell.length_c   1.000
_cell.angle_alpha   90.00
_cell.angle_beta   90.00
_cell.angle_gamma   90.00
#
_symmetry.space_group_name_H-M   'P 1'
#
loop_
_entity.id
_entity.type
_entity.pdbx_description
1 polymer ?
#
loop_
_entity_poly.entity_id
_entity_poly.type
_entity_poly.pdbx_seq_one_letter_code
_entity_poly.pdbx_strand_id
1 'polypeptide(L)'
;MPPPVTAESLAAEGWRCKTLPGFAGLIGPLWVRKEAQAWAYGLLATADHLNPAGVVHGGLLTALLDHGLSAIAWQALDRRPCVTVQLDTHFLAPARAGQFLEVRGQLLRATSSLVFMRGELSVAGNVVATGAAVLKVLAAASDH
;
A
#
# COMPACT_ATOMS: atom_id res chain seq x y z
N MET A 1 -19.82 13.95 -13.95
CA MET A 1 -19.16 13.35 -12.77
C MET A 1 -18.76 11.93 -13.15
N PRO A 2 -17.53 11.48 -12.89
CA PRO A 2 -17.15 10.10 -13.17
C PRO A 2 -18.04 9.13 -12.35
N PRO A 3 -18.27 7.91 -12.85
CA PRO A 3 -19.05 6.91 -12.11
C PRO A 3 -18.39 6.60 -10.75
N PRO A 4 -19.17 6.20 -9.73
CA PRO A 4 -18.61 5.82 -8.44
C PRO A 4 -17.69 4.61 -8.59
N VAL A 5 -16.56 4.61 -7.89
CA VAL A 5 -15.70 3.44 -7.82
C VAL A 5 -16.37 2.40 -6.93
N THR A 6 -16.57 1.21 -7.49
CA THR A 6 -17.23 0.06 -6.84
C THR A 6 -16.32 -1.16 -6.85
N ALA A 7 -16.61 -2.13 -5.99
CA ALA A 7 -15.88 -3.39 -5.96
C ALA A 7 -15.94 -4.10 -7.33
N GLU A 8 -17.08 -4.03 -8.01
CA GLU A 8 -17.32 -4.59 -9.34
C GLU A 8 -16.46 -3.90 -10.40
N SER A 9 -16.40 -2.56 -10.37
CA SER A 9 -15.54 -1.81 -11.31
C SER A 9 -14.06 -2.13 -11.12
N LEU A 10 -13.61 -2.22 -9.86
CA LEU A 10 -12.22 -2.58 -9.54
C LEU A 10 -11.89 -4.00 -10.02
N ALA A 11 -12.81 -4.94 -9.81
CA ALA A 11 -12.65 -6.31 -10.30
C ALA A 11 -12.56 -6.37 -11.84
N ALA A 12 -13.39 -5.59 -12.55
CA ALA A 12 -13.33 -5.48 -14.01
C ALA A 12 -11.99 -4.89 -14.50
N GLU A 13 -11.36 -4.03 -13.71
CA GLU A 13 -10.02 -3.48 -13.94
C GLU A 13 -8.87 -4.42 -13.48
N GLY A 14 -9.18 -5.65 -13.10
CA GLY A 14 -8.21 -6.68 -12.73
C GLY A 14 -7.71 -6.62 -11.28
N TRP A 15 -8.32 -5.77 -10.44
CA TRP A 15 -8.03 -5.77 -9.00
C TRP A 15 -8.67 -6.98 -8.32
N ARG A 16 -7.94 -7.54 -7.36
CA ARG A 16 -8.42 -8.66 -6.53
C ARG A 16 -8.54 -8.21 -5.09
N CYS A 17 -9.73 -8.32 -4.53
CA CYS A 17 -10.00 -8.05 -3.12
C CYS A 17 -9.34 -9.11 -2.23
N LYS A 18 -8.76 -8.67 -1.12
CA LYS A 18 -8.07 -9.48 -0.13
C LYS A 18 -8.46 -9.02 1.28
N THR A 19 -9.10 -9.92 2.01
CA THR A 19 -9.26 -9.80 3.45
C THR A 19 -8.07 -10.46 4.13
N LEU A 20 -7.37 -9.70 4.97
CA LEU A 20 -6.22 -10.17 5.72
C LEU A 20 -6.56 -10.22 7.21
N PRO A 21 -5.90 -11.09 8.01
CA PRO A 21 -6.06 -11.05 9.46
C PRO A 21 -5.33 -9.85 10.08
N GLY A 22 -5.62 -9.59 11.36
CA GLY A 22 -4.94 -8.57 12.15
C GLY A 22 -5.18 -7.14 11.65
N PHE A 23 -4.19 -6.27 11.83
CA PHE A 23 -4.31 -4.84 11.53
C PHE A 23 -4.71 -4.55 10.08
N ALA A 24 -4.14 -5.26 9.10
CA ALA A 24 -4.48 -5.10 7.69
C ALA A 24 -5.94 -5.44 7.38
N GLY A 25 -6.57 -6.33 8.17
CA GLY A 25 -8.00 -6.62 8.10
C GLY A 25 -8.87 -5.50 8.65
N LEU A 26 -8.41 -4.83 9.72
CA LEU A 26 -9.13 -3.72 10.36
C LEU A 26 -9.23 -2.49 9.46
N ILE A 27 -8.20 -2.24 8.65
CA ILE A 27 -8.17 -1.14 7.68
C ILE A 27 -8.65 -1.57 6.28
N GLY A 28 -8.95 -2.86 6.09
CA GLY A 28 -9.26 -3.42 4.79
C GLY A 28 -10.73 -3.23 4.37
N PRO A 29 -11.16 -3.90 3.30
CA PRO A 29 -10.39 -4.87 2.52
C PRO A 29 -9.32 -4.20 1.65
N LEU A 30 -8.19 -4.89 1.47
CA LEU A 30 -7.13 -4.45 0.57
C LEU A 30 -7.33 -5.02 -0.83
N TRP A 31 -6.84 -4.30 -1.82
CA TRP A 31 -6.91 -4.68 -3.22
C TRP A 31 -5.51 -4.87 -3.76
N VAL A 32 -5.35 -5.86 -4.64
CA VAL A 32 -4.07 -6.13 -5.28
C VAL A 32 -4.25 -6.39 -6.77
N ARG A 33 -3.38 -5.78 -7.58
CA ARG A 33 -3.32 -6.00 -9.02
C ARG A 33 -1.89 -6.32 -9.43
N LYS A 34 -1.73 -7.35 -10.25
CA LYS A 34 -0.45 -7.64 -10.89
C LYS A 34 -0.31 -6.72 -12.10
N GLU A 35 0.79 -6.00 -12.17
CA GLU A 35 1.17 -5.17 -13.32
C GLU A 35 2.36 -5.82 -14.04
N ALA A 36 2.73 -5.32 -15.23
CA ALA A 36 3.66 -6.01 -16.13
C ALA A 36 4.99 -6.45 -15.47
N GLN A 37 5.55 -5.60 -14.59
CA GLN A 37 6.81 -5.86 -13.89
C GLN A 37 6.73 -5.64 -12.38
N ALA A 38 5.53 -5.41 -11.83
CA ALA A 38 5.36 -5.00 -10.45
C ALA A 38 3.98 -5.41 -9.91
N TRP A 39 3.73 -5.04 -8.65
CA TRP A 39 2.44 -5.17 -8.01
C TRP A 39 1.95 -3.79 -7.59
N ALA A 40 0.65 -3.57 -7.74
CA ALA A 40 -0.04 -2.42 -7.19
C ALA A 40 -0.97 -2.88 -6.06
N TYR A 41 -1.05 -2.06 -5.02
CA TYR A 41 -1.90 -2.29 -3.86
C TYR A 41 -2.89 -1.16 -3.73
N GLY A 42 -4.05 -1.40 -3.15
CA GLY A 42 -5.02 -0.34 -3.00
C GLY A 42 -6.08 -0.59 -1.94
N LEU A 43 -6.89 0.44 -1.73
CA LEU A 43 -7.94 0.46 -0.73
C LEU A 43 -9.05 1.38 -1.23
N LEU A 44 -10.30 0.91 -1.19
CA LEU A 44 -11.46 1.76 -1.43
C LEU A 44 -11.82 2.48 -0.12
N ALA A 45 -11.63 3.79 -0.06
CA ALA A 45 -11.85 4.55 1.16
C ALA A 45 -13.33 4.59 1.53
N THR A 46 -13.67 4.40 2.81
CA THR A 46 -15.03 4.45 3.35
C THR A 46 -15.12 5.56 4.40
N ALA A 47 -16.28 5.73 5.02
CA ALA A 47 -16.45 6.68 6.12
C ALA A 47 -15.61 6.30 7.35
N ASP A 48 -15.39 5.00 7.59
CA ASP A 48 -14.61 4.49 8.73
C ASP A 48 -13.11 4.86 8.64
N HIS A 49 -12.67 5.26 7.45
CA HIS A 49 -11.29 5.65 7.13
C HIS A 49 -11.01 7.15 7.33
N LEU A 50 -12.03 7.94 7.69
CA LEU A 50 -11.91 9.38 7.78
C LEU A 50 -11.37 9.84 9.15
N ASN A 51 -10.67 10.96 9.14
CA ASN A 51 -10.34 11.71 10.34
C ASN A 51 -11.48 12.70 10.69
N PRO A 52 -11.41 13.39 11.84
CA PRO A 52 -12.43 14.36 12.24
C PRO A 52 -12.64 15.54 11.27
N ALA A 53 -11.71 15.79 10.33
CA ALA A 53 -11.85 16.80 9.29
C ALA A 53 -12.58 16.29 8.03
N GLY A 54 -13.07 15.04 8.03
CA GLY A 54 -13.85 14.46 6.93
C GLY A 54 -13.02 14.04 5.71
N VAL A 55 -11.70 13.92 5.85
CA VAL A 55 -10.78 13.39 4.83
C VAL A 55 -10.12 12.12 5.34
N VAL A 56 -9.58 11.31 4.45
CA VAL A 56 -8.90 10.05 4.83
C VAL A 56 -7.78 10.34 5.83
N HIS A 57 -7.75 9.58 6.92
CA HIS A 57 -6.78 9.75 7.99
C HIS A 57 -5.35 9.52 7.47
N GLY A 58 -4.41 10.43 7.80
CA GLY A 58 -3.02 10.31 7.35
C GLY A 58 -2.37 8.98 7.79
N GLY A 59 -2.71 8.50 9.00
CA GLY A 59 -2.30 7.18 9.47
C GLY A 59 -2.77 6.01 8.61
N LEU A 60 -3.94 6.10 7.94
CA LEU A 60 -4.38 5.08 6.97
C LEU A 60 -3.53 5.14 5.71
N LEU A 61 -3.26 6.34 5.19
CA LEU A 61 -2.42 6.52 4.00
C LEU A 61 -1.00 5.98 4.25
N THR A 62 -0.44 6.27 5.43
CA THR A 62 0.85 5.73 5.87
C THR A 62 0.80 4.21 6.02
N ALA A 63 -0.24 3.65 6.65
CA ALA A 63 -0.39 2.20 6.78
C ALA A 63 -0.52 1.49 5.42
N LEU A 64 -1.22 2.10 4.47
CA LEU A 64 -1.35 1.55 3.12
C LEU A 64 -0.02 1.64 2.35
N LEU A 65 0.72 2.74 2.49
CA LEU A 65 2.08 2.86 1.95
C LEU A 65 3.03 1.82 2.54
N ASP A 66 3.00 1.63 3.86
CA ASP A 66 3.79 0.61 4.54
C ASP A 66 3.48 -0.79 4.02
N HIS A 67 2.19 -1.15 3.97
CA HIS A 67 1.74 -2.45 3.45
C HIS A 67 2.15 -2.65 1.98
N GLY A 68 1.90 -1.67 1.13
CA GLY A 68 2.21 -1.75 -0.30
C GLY A 68 3.70 -1.88 -0.54
N LEU A 69 4.53 -1.05 0.10
CA LEU A 69 5.98 -1.07 -0.10
C LEU A 69 6.63 -2.32 0.47
N SER A 70 6.20 -2.78 1.64
CA SER A 70 6.68 -4.03 2.23
C SER A 70 6.31 -5.25 1.38
N ALA A 71 5.09 -5.29 0.85
CA ALA A 71 4.66 -6.39 -0.02
C ALA A 71 5.40 -6.39 -1.36
N ILE A 72 5.68 -5.22 -1.97
CA ILE A 72 6.51 -5.10 -3.17
C ILE A 72 7.95 -5.54 -2.88
N ALA A 73 8.54 -5.08 -1.77
CA ALA A 73 9.89 -5.47 -1.35
C ALA A 73 9.98 -6.99 -1.13
N TRP A 74 9.01 -7.58 -0.44
CA TRP A 74 8.92 -9.02 -0.22
C TRP A 74 8.92 -9.80 -1.55
N GLN A 75 8.16 -9.36 -2.55
CA GLN A 75 8.17 -10.00 -3.87
C GLN A 75 9.54 -9.87 -4.55
N ALA A 76 10.17 -8.69 -4.49
CA ALA A 76 11.49 -8.45 -5.08
C ALA A 76 12.63 -9.20 -4.38
N LEU A 77 12.42 -9.65 -3.14
CA LEU A 77 13.36 -10.45 -2.36
C LEU A 77 13.16 -11.96 -2.49
N ASP A 78 12.46 -12.43 -3.54
CA ASP A 78 12.07 -13.83 -3.70
C ASP A 78 11.29 -14.35 -2.50
N ARG A 79 10.39 -13.51 -1.97
CA ARG A 79 9.50 -13.82 -0.85
C ARG A 79 10.23 -14.06 0.48
N ARG A 80 11.46 -13.57 0.63
CA ARG A 80 12.12 -13.52 1.93
C ARG A 80 11.44 -12.51 2.84
N PRO A 81 11.11 -12.86 4.09
CA PRO A 81 10.46 -11.94 5.01
C PRO A 81 11.30 -10.67 5.24
N CYS A 82 10.62 -9.54 5.30
CA CYS A 82 11.22 -8.26 5.65
C CYS A 82 10.24 -7.44 6.50
N VAL A 83 10.80 -6.56 7.34
CA VAL A 83 10.00 -5.69 8.22
C VAL A 83 10.42 -4.24 8.04
N THR A 84 9.47 -3.32 8.05
CA THR A 84 9.77 -1.88 7.98
C THR A 84 10.48 -1.43 9.25
N VAL A 85 11.62 -0.76 9.10
CA VAL A 85 12.38 -0.16 10.22
C VAL A 85 12.30 1.37 10.22
N GLN A 86 12.01 1.97 9.07
CA GLN A 86 11.75 3.39 8.92
C GLN A 86 10.79 3.60 7.74
N LEU A 87 9.84 4.51 7.89
CA LEU A 87 8.99 5.00 6.81
C LEU A 87 8.79 6.50 6.98
N ASP A 88 9.29 7.28 6.02
CA ASP A 88 8.99 8.70 5.90
C ASP A 88 7.82 8.88 4.93
N THR A 89 6.78 9.62 5.34
CA THR A 89 5.59 9.89 4.52
C THR A 89 5.38 11.39 4.37
N HIS A 90 5.18 11.86 3.13
CA HIS A 90 4.78 13.24 2.85
C HIS A 90 3.35 13.26 2.29
N PHE A 91 2.48 14.08 2.90
CA PHE A 91 1.09 14.24 2.47
C PHE A 91 0.99 15.47 1.56
N LEU A 92 0.55 15.28 0.32
CA LEU A 92 0.53 16.30 -0.73
C LEU A 92 -0.88 16.84 -1.00
N ALA A 93 -1.90 15.98 -0.90
CA ALA A 93 -3.29 16.34 -1.13
C ALA A 93 -4.24 15.46 -0.29
N PRO A 94 -5.45 15.94 0.03
CA PRO A 94 -6.43 15.15 0.77
C PRO A 94 -7.06 14.06 -0.11
N ALA A 95 -7.32 12.89 0.47
CA ALA A 95 -8.19 11.87 -0.10
C ALA A 95 -9.54 11.83 0.64
N ARG A 96 -10.58 11.30 -0.01
CA ARG A 96 -11.98 11.31 0.47
C ARG A 96 -12.58 9.91 0.39
N ALA A 97 -13.64 9.67 1.18
CA ALA A 97 -14.44 8.45 1.05
C ALA A 97 -15.00 8.28 -0.38
N GLY A 98 -15.13 7.03 -0.82
CA GLY A 98 -15.52 6.66 -2.18
C GLY A 98 -14.38 6.75 -3.21
N GLN A 99 -13.21 7.27 -2.84
CA GLN A 99 -12.04 7.27 -3.71
C GLN A 99 -11.23 5.99 -3.52
N PHE A 100 -10.64 5.52 -4.62
CA PHE A 100 -9.73 4.39 -4.59
C PHE A 100 -8.28 4.89 -4.47
N LEU A 101 -7.64 4.44 -3.41
CA LEU A 101 -6.25 4.73 -3.07
C LEU A 101 -5.37 3.66 -3.70
N GLU A 102 -4.38 4.07 -4.48
CA GLU A 102 -3.47 3.17 -5.18
C GLU A 102 -2.03 3.42 -4.76
N VAL A 103 -1.37 2.40 -4.22
CA VAL A 103 0.06 2.39 -3.89
C VAL A 103 0.84 1.66 -4.97
N ARG A 104 1.87 2.33 -5.47
CA ARG A 104 2.93 1.76 -6.31
C ARG A 104 4.29 2.10 -5.71
N GLY A 105 5.25 1.24 -5.94
CA GLY A 105 6.57 1.35 -5.34
C GLY A 105 7.68 0.84 -6.22
N GLN A 106 8.89 1.33 -5.96
CA GLN A 106 10.10 0.95 -6.64
C GLN A 106 11.16 0.56 -5.62
N LEU A 107 11.81 -0.58 -5.88
CA LEU A 107 13.05 -0.98 -5.24
C LEU A 107 14.19 -0.07 -5.72
N LEU A 108 14.78 0.69 -4.80
CA LEU A 108 15.93 1.53 -5.09
C LEU A 108 17.24 0.78 -4.94
N ARG A 109 17.34 -0.01 -3.86
CA ARG A 109 18.54 -0.80 -3.52
C ARG A 109 18.15 -1.95 -2.60
N ALA A 110 18.77 -3.10 -2.82
CA ALA A 110 18.76 -4.21 -1.88
C ALA A 110 20.21 -4.56 -1.48
N THR A 111 20.42 -4.85 -0.20
CA THR A 111 21.64 -5.45 0.34
C THR A 111 21.32 -6.80 0.96
N SER A 112 22.28 -7.43 1.65
CA SER A 112 22.02 -8.65 2.40
C SER A 112 21.08 -8.46 3.59
N SER A 113 20.98 -7.24 4.14
CA SER A 113 20.26 -6.96 5.39
C SER A 113 19.21 -5.86 5.29
N LEU A 114 19.30 -4.95 4.31
CA LEU A 114 18.40 -3.81 4.16
C LEU A 114 17.88 -3.67 2.74
N VAL A 115 16.65 -3.17 2.63
CA VAL A 115 15.97 -2.82 1.39
C VAL A 115 15.48 -1.39 1.46
N PHE A 116 15.76 -0.63 0.40
CA PHE A 116 15.38 0.76 0.26
C PHE A 116 14.31 0.88 -0.82
N MET A 117 13.16 1.42 -0.44
CA MET A 117 11.99 1.58 -1.29
C MET A 117 11.60 3.04 -1.39
N ARG A 118 11.07 3.43 -2.54
CA ARG A 118 10.23 4.62 -2.67
C ARG A 118 8.87 4.23 -3.20
N GLY A 119 7.84 5.00 -2.87
CA GLY A 119 6.51 4.79 -3.41
C GLY A 119 5.64 6.02 -3.38
N GLU A 120 4.54 5.89 -4.08
CA GLU A 120 3.53 6.91 -4.22
C GLU A 120 2.16 6.29 -3.96
N LEU A 121 1.32 7.04 -3.26
CA LEU A 121 -0.09 6.77 -3.08
C LEU A 121 -0.84 7.80 -3.93
N SER A 122 -1.68 7.31 -4.84
CA SER A 122 -2.42 8.13 -5.80
C SER A 122 -3.91 7.86 -5.76
N VAL A 123 -4.70 8.84 -6.23
CA VAL A 123 -6.13 8.74 -6.46
C VAL A 123 -6.42 9.21 -7.88
N ALA A 124 -6.97 8.33 -8.71
CA ALA A 124 -7.25 8.62 -10.12
C ALA A 124 -6.04 9.23 -10.85
N GLY A 125 -4.85 8.67 -10.60
CA GLY A 125 -3.58 9.12 -11.19
C GLY A 125 -2.93 10.34 -10.53
N ASN A 126 -3.59 11.02 -9.59
CA ASN A 126 -3.01 12.17 -8.88
C ASN A 126 -2.34 11.70 -7.57
N VAL A 127 -1.06 12.03 -7.38
CA VAL A 127 -0.33 11.66 -6.16
C VAL A 127 -0.86 12.48 -4.97
N VAL A 128 -1.28 11.78 -3.91
CA VAL A 128 -1.79 12.38 -2.68
C VAL A 128 -0.84 12.20 -1.51
N ALA A 129 0.04 11.20 -1.56
CA ALA A 129 1.13 11.02 -0.61
C ALA A 129 2.32 10.28 -1.24
N THR A 130 3.52 10.50 -0.71
CA THR A 130 4.74 9.78 -1.11
C THR A 130 5.37 9.11 0.11
N GLY A 131 6.03 7.98 -0.09
CA GLY A 131 6.72 7.22 0.96
C GLY A 131 8.16 6.88 0.59
N ALA A 132 9.07 7.00 1.55
CA ALA A 132 10.42 6.43 1.48
C ALA A 132 10.59 5.45 2.65
N ALA A 133 10.85 4.18 2.34
CA ALA A 133 10.90 3.13 3.35
C ALA A 133 12.25 2.42 3.36
N VAL A 134 12.70 2.08 4.56
CA VAL A 134 13.81 1.15 4.79
C VAL A 134 13.24 -0.09 5.47
N LEU A 135 13.50 -1.25 4.90
CA LEU A 135 13.08 -2.53 5.43
C LEU A 135 14.30 -3.38 5.80
N LYS A 136 14.21 -4.12 6.91
CA LYS A 136 15.19 -5.11 7.31
C LYS A 136 14.80 -6.48 6.77
N VAL A 137 15.72 -7.12 6.04
CA VAL A 137 15.58 -8.52 5.63
C VAL A 137 15.74 -9.40 6.86
N LEU A 138 14.79 -10.30 7.09
CA LEU A 138 14.89 -11.28 8.16
C LEU A 138 15.65 -12.51 7.66
N ALA A 139 16.43 -13.13 8.55
CA ALA A 139 16.95 -14.46 8.28
C ALA A 139 15.79 -15.43 8.07
N ALA A 140 15.99 -16.45 7.22
CA ALA A 140 15.06 -17.57 7.18
C ALA A 140 14.94 -18.12 8.61
N ALA A 141 13.71 -18.34 9.07
CA ALA A 141 13.50 -18.97 10.36
C ALA A 141 14.22 -20.33 10.32
N SER A 142 15.26 -20.49 11.14
CA SER A 142 15.78 -21.80 11.47
C SER A 142 14.74 -22.45 12.38
N ASP A 143 14.09 -23.51 11.90
CA ASP A 143 13.13 -24.31 12.67
C ASP A 143 13.70 -24.56 14.08
N HIS A 144 12.96 -24.13 15.10
CA HIS A 144 13.16 -24.50 16.50
C HIS A 144 12.01 -25.42 16.90
#